data_AF-A0A352IVQ3-F1
#
_entry.id   AF-A0A352IVQ3-F1
#
_cell.length_a   1.000
_cell.length_b   1.000
_cell.length_c   1.000
_cell.angle_alpha   90.00
_cell.angle_beta   90.00
_cell.angle_gamma   90.00
#
_symmetry.space_group_name_H-M   'P 1'
#
loop_
_entity.id
_entity.type
_entity.pdbx_description
1 polymer ?
#
loop_
_entity_poly.entity_id
_entity_poly.type
_entity_poly.pdbx_seq_one_letter_code
_entity_poly.pdbx_strand_id
1 'polypeptide(L)'
;AMFWLVYPAPSSERNSCVAVPVVRVWDVGQGLSVLVRHGREVLVYDTGPAVPDVFSAVESTLLPNLAAEGIKRIDTLVISHADSDHAGGISELSRNVSVGRVIAGEPAAVRQQVGELPVQACKQAEERLGGLVLEFWQGEGA
;
A
#
# COMPACT_ATOMS: atom_id res chain seq x y z
N ALA A 1 12.43 -41.88 -1.77
CA ALA A 1 11.99 -41.01 -0.67
C ALA A 1 11.28 -39.80 -1.28
N MET A 2 9.97 -39.66 -1.08
CA MET A 2 9.20 -38.56 -1.65
C MET A 2 9.37 -37.35 -0.72
N PHE A 3 10.15 -36.37 -1.16
CA PHE A 3 10.30 -35.11 -0.45
C PHE A 3 9.00 -34.31 -0.64
N TRP A 4 8.17 -34.27 0.40
CA TRP A 4 7.12 -33.28 0.50
C TRP A 4 7.79 -31.92 0.67
N LEU A 5 7.75 -31.10 -0.38
CA LEU A 5 7.93 -29.65 -0.24
C LEU A 5 6.81 -29.16 0.68
N VAL A 6 7.14 -28.97 1.96
CA VAL A 6 6.29 -28.21 2.87
C VAL A 6 6.37 -26.77 2.39
N TYR A 7 5.45 -26.38 1.51
CA TYR A 7 5.20 -24.96 1.27
C TYR A 7 4.71 -24.37 2.61
N PRO A 8 5.42 -23.40 3.20
CA PRO A 8 4.83 -22.69 4.33
C PRO A 8 3.53 -22.09 3.82
N ALA A 9 2.43 -22.39 4.52
CA ALA A 9 1.17 -21.67 4.31
C ALA A 9 1.47 -20.16 4.41
N PRO A 10 0.79 -19.29 3.64
CA PRO A 10 1.00 -17.85 3.74
C PRO A 10 0.90 -17.47 5.21
N SER A 11 2.00 -16.94 5.72
CA SER A 11 2.13 -16.55 7.12
C SER A 11 0.94 -15.70 7.48
N SER A 12 0.37 -15.94 8.66
CA SER A 12 -0.59 -15.04 9.29
C SER A 12 0.11 -13.74 9.71
N GLU A 13 0.76 -13.05 8.77
CA GLU A 13 1.48 -11.79 8.95
C GLU A 13 0.47 -10.70 9.24
N ARG A 14 0.06 -10.66 10.50
CA ARG A 14 -0.72 -9.59 11.07
C ARG A 14 0.24 -8.60 11.70
N ASN A 15 -0.02 -7.32 11.50
CA ASN A 15 0.72 -6.27 12.19
C ASN A 15 0.44 -6.30 13.70
N SER A 16 1.36 -5.72 14.47
CA SER A 16 1.13 -5.45 15.89
C SER A 16 -0.06 -4.50 16.06
N CYS A 17 -0.87 -4.75 17.09
CA CYS A 17 -2.05 -3.94 17.38
C CYS A 17 -1.65 -2.56 17.92
N VAL A 18 -2.24 -1.49 17.39
CA VAL A 18 -2.12 -0.12 17.88
C VAL A 18 -3.48 0.35 18.37
N ALA A 19 -3.58 0.72 19.64
CA ALA A 19 -4.85 1.09 20.28
C ALA A 19 -5.32 2.50 19.93
N VAL A 20 -4.40 3.40 19.60
CA VAL A 20 -4.69 4.78 19.17
C VAL A 20 -4.53 4.85 17.65
N PRO A 21 -5.49 5.38 16.89
CA PRO A 21 -5.32 5.55 15.45
C PRO A 21 -4.16 6.52 15.16
N VAL A 22 -3.33 6.14 14.20
CA VAL A 22 -2.16 6.90 13.77
C VAL A 22 -2.31 7.27 12.30
N VAL A 23 -2.07 8.54 11.98
CA VAL A 23 -1.85 9.01 10.61
C VAL A 23 -0.44 9.56 10.53
N ARG A 24 0.33 9.13 9.53
CA ARG A 24 1.64 9.71 9.21
C ARG A 24 1.65 10.16 7.78
N VAL A 25 2.14 11.37 7.56
CA VAL A 25 2.44 11.90 6.25
C VAL A 25 3.95 11.81 6.09
N TRP A 26 4.41 11.03 5.13
CA TRP A 26 5.83 10.88 4.87
C TRP A 26 6.30 11.91 3.86
N ASP A 27 7.44 12.54 4.15
CA ASP A 27 8.11 13.42 3.20
C ASP A 27 8.75 12.58 2.10
N VAL A 28 8.10 12.56 0.94
CA VAL A 28 8.54 11.86 -0.26
C VAL A 28 8.99 12.84 -1.36
N GLY A 29 9.07 14.14 -1.05
CA GLY A 29 9.28 15.18 -2.04
C GLY A 29 8.01 15.47 -2.85
N GLN A 30 8.05 15.26 -4.16
CA GLN A 30 6.91 15.49 -5.05
C GLN A 30 5.85 14.40 -4.88
N GLY A 31 4.57 14.75 -4.96
CA GLY A 31 3.46 13.79 -4.83
C GLY A 31 3.05 13.59 -3.37
N LEU A 32 2.70 12.35 -3.00
CA LEU A 32 2.13 12.05 -1.68
C LEU A 32 2.52 10.65 -1.18
N SER A 33 2.67 10.50 0.14
CA SER A 33 2.53 9.21 0.80
C SER A 33 2.00 9.35 2.22
N VAL A 34 0.89 8.68 2.53
CA VAL A 34 0.23 8.72 3.85
C VAL A 34 -0.01 7.32 4.38
N LEU A 35 0.46 7.05 5.59
CA LEU A 35 0.12 5.87 6.36
C LEU A 35 -1.08 6.16 7.27
N VAL A 36 -2.09 5.29 7.24
CA VAL A 36 -3.16 5.23 8.25
C VAL A 36 -3.11 3.88 8.93
N ARG A 37 -3.02 3.85 10.27
CA ARG A 37 -2.89 2.61 11.04
C ARG A 37 -3.74 2.64 12.29
N HIS A 38 -4.52 1.60 12.51
CA HIS A 38 -5.30 1.41 13.72
C HIS A 38 -5.66 -0.07 13.91
N GLY A 39 -5.67 -0.54 15.16
CA GLY A 39 -5.76 -1.97 15.42
C GLY A 39 -4.58 -2.68 14.77
N ARG A 40 -4.84 -3.72 13.98
CA ARG A 40 -3.81 -4.45 13.22
C ARG A 40 -3.75 -4.05 11.74
N GLU A 41 -4.60 -3.11 11.34
CA GLU A 41 -4.81 -2.75 9.95
C GLU A 41 -3.94 -1.55 9.57
N VAL A 42 -3.42 -1.61 8.36
CA VAL A 42 -2.57 -0.58 7.76
C VAL A 42 -3.09 -0.26 6.36
N LEU A 43 -3.27 1.03 6.11
CA LEU A 43 -3.47 1.59 4.79
C LEU A 43 -2.28 2.49 4.45
N VAL A 44 -1.82 2.41 3.20
CA VAL A 44 -0.92 3.41 2.61
C VAL A 44 -1.63 4.06 1.43
N TYR A 45 -1.64 5.39 1.39
CA TYR A 45 -2.17 6.18 0.28
C TYR A 45 -1.00 6.83 -0.47
N ASP A 46 -0.84 6.47 -1.74
CA ASP A 46 0.26 6.81 -2.65
C ASP A 46 1.66 6.40 -2.14
N THR A 47 2.59 6.22 -3.08
CA THR A 47 3.96 5.75 -2.81
C THR A 47 5.03 6.79 -3.09
N GLY A 48 4.64 7.97 -3.57
CA GLY A 48 5.55 9.03 -3.94
C GLY A 48 6.31 8.75 -5.25
N PRO A 49 7.39 9.52 -5.52
CA PRO A 49 8.06 9.51 -6.80
C PRO A 49 9.05 8.36 -6.97
N ALA A 50 9.14 7.87 -8.20
CA ALA A 50 10.24 7.02 -8.64
C ALA A 50 10.73 7.41 -10.04
N VAL A 51 12.05 7.44 -10.19
CA VAL A 51 12.76 7.56 -11.45
C VAL A 51 13.63 6.30 -11.60
N PRO A 52 13.39 5.46 -12.62
CA PRO A 52 14.12 4.22 -12.81
C PRO A 52 15.64 4.43 -12.72
N ASP A 53 16.31 3.57 -11.95
CA ASP A 53 17.76 3.59 -11.73
C ASP A 53 18.35 4.86 -11.07
N VAL A 54 17.50 5.80 -10.62
CA VAL A 54 17.93 7.08 -10.05
C VAL A 54 17.40 7.28 -8.63
N PHE A 55 16.09 7.12 -8.43
CA PHE A 55 15.45 7.41 -7.15
C PHE A 55 14.13 6.65 -6.98
N SER A 56 13.83 6.23 -5.76
CA SER A 56 12.56 5.61 -5.38
C SER A 56 12.20 6.07 -3.97
N ALA A 57 11.09 6.78 -3.81
CA ALA A 57 10.58 7.11 -2.47
C ALA A 57 10.19 5.86 -1.69
N VAL A 58 9.86 4.76 -2.38
CA VAL A 58 9.66 3.47 -1.76
C VAL A 58 10.94 3.00 -1.05
N GLU A 59 12.08 3.03 -1.74
CA GLU A 59 13.39 2.64 -1.16
C GLU A 59 13.85 3.60 -0.07
N SER A 60 13.78 4.90 -0.34
CA SER A 60 14.37 5.91 0.54
C SER A 60 13.53 6.17 1.78
N THR A 61 12.20 6.05 1.67
CA THR A 61 11.26 6.53 2.69
C THR A 61 10.30 5.44 3.16
N LEU A 62 9.54 4.80 2.27
CA LEU A 62 8.48 3.90 2.72
C LEU A 62 9.03 2.63 3.38
N LEU A 63 9.93 1.90 2.72
CA LEU A 63 10.48 0.63 3.26
C LEU A 63 11.20 0.84 4.61
N PRO A 64 12.06 1.85 4.80
CA PRO A 64 12.68 2.11 6.10
C PRO A 64 11.66 2.44 7.20
N ASN A 65 10.65 3.27 6.90
CA ASN A 65 9.62 3.63 7.89
C ASN A 65 8.71 2.46 8.24
N LEU A 66 8.25 1.69 7.25
CA LEU A 66 7.46 0.47 7.46
C LEU A 66 8.22 -0.53 8.34
N ALA A 67 9.51 -0.73 8.06
CA ALA A 67 10.37 -1.60 8.86
C ALA A 67 10.54 -1.09 10.30
N ALA A 68 10.80 0.22 10.48
CA ALA A 68 10.94 0.84 11.79
C ALA A 68 9.65 0.73 12.64
N GLU A 69 8.49 0.73 11.99
CA GLU A 69 7.18 0.55 12.64
C GLU A 69 6.78 -0.91 12.86
N GLY A 70 7.61 -1.86 12.41
CA GLY A 70 7.34 -3.29 12.46
C GLY A 70 6.13 -3.70 11.62
N ILE A 71 5.82 -2.94 10.58
CA ILE A 71 4.72 -3.21 9.65
C ILE A 71 5.19 -4.28 8.67
N LYS A 72 4.45 -5.39 8.63
CA LYS A 72 4.73 -6.55 7.77
C LYS A 72 3.80 -6.61 6.57
N ARG A 73 2.62 -6.00 6.73
CA ARG A 73 1.54 -6.03 5.75
C ARG A 73 0.92 -4.65 5.61
N ILE A 74 0.67 -4.25 4.37
CA ILE A 74 -0.25 -3.18 4.00
C ILE A 74 -1.56 -3.86 3.61
N ASP A 75 -2.60 -3.70 4.41
CA ASP A 75 -3.89 -4.34 4.16
C ASP A 75 -4.57 -3.73 2.94
N THR A 76 -4.48 -2.40 2.79
CA THR A 76 -4.99 -1.67 1.62
C THR A 76 -3.95 -0.67 1.14
N LEU A 77 -3.50 -0.79 -0.11
CA LEU A 77 -2.73 0.24 -0.80
C LEU A 77 -3.71 1.04 -1.66
N VAL A 78 -3.78 2.35 -1.46
CA VAL A 78 -4.59 3.25 -2.28
C VAL A 78 -3.65 4.02 -3.19
N ILE A 79 -3.91 4.00 -4.49
CA ILE A 79 -3.17 4.77 -5.50
C ILE A 79 -4.15 5.74 -6.17
N SER A 80 -3.92 7.04 -6.01
CA SER A 80 -4.79 8.08 -6.53
C SER A 80 -4.86 8.06 -8.06
N HIS A 81 -3.72 8.06 -8.74
CA HIS A 81 -3.56 7.89 -10.19
C HIS A 81 -2.18 7.29 -10.52
N ALA A 82 -1.96 6.88 -11.77
CA ALA A 82 -0.80 6.07 -12.16
C ALA A 82 0.48 6.86 -12.48
N ASP A 83 0.47 8.19 -12.29
CA ASP A 83 1.66 9.00 -12.55
C ASP A 83 2.80 8.63 -11.59
N SER A 84 4.04 8.76 -12.08
CA SER A 84 5.23 8.28 -11.39
C SER A 84 5.49 8.96 -10.05
N ASP A 85 4.92 10.13 -9.77
CA ASP A 85 5.00 10.85 -8.48
C ASP A 85 3.96 10.39 -7.45
N HIS A 86 3.01 9.54 -7.84
CA HIS A 86 2.01 8.95 -6.94
C HIS A 86 2.10 7.42 -6.89
N ALA A 87 2.32 6.78 -8.04
CA ALA A 87 2.48 5.34 -8.20
C ALA A 87 3.96 4.90 -8.35
N GLY A 88 4.91 5.77 -8.02
CA GLY A 88 6.32 5.46 -8.12
C GLY A 88 6.74 4.30 -7.20
N GLY A 89 7.42 3.30 -7.75
CA GLY A 89 7.98 2.20 -6.97
C GLY A 89 6.98 1.16 -6.46
N ILE A 90 5.70 1.17 -6.88
CA ILE A 90 4.69 0.23 -6.33
C ILE A 90 5.03 -1.25 -6.56
N SER A 91 5.65 -1.58 -7.69
CA SER A 91 6.12 -2.95 -7.98
C SER A 91 7.22 -3.38 -7.01
N GLU A 92 8.01 -2.42 -6.55
CA GLU A 92 9.10 -2.63 -5.63
C GLU A 92 8.59 -2.76 -4.19
N LEU A 93 7.63 -1.92 -3.80
CA LEU A 93 6.93 -2.01 -2.51
C LEU A 93 6.27 -3.38 -2.34
N SER A 94 5.53 -3.85 -3.35
CA SER A 94 4.80 -5.13 -3.32
C SER A 94 5.71 -6.37 -3.32
N ARG A 95 6.97 -6.25 -3.74
CA ARG A 95 7.98 -7.31 -3.61
C ARG A 95 8.58 -7.40 -2.21
N ASN A 96 8.59 -6.30 -1.46
CA ASN A 96 9.25 -6.21 -0.16
C ASN A 96 8.28 -6.25 1.03
N VAL A 97 7.01 -5.86 0.82
CA VAL A 97 5.97 -5.82 1.85
C VAL A 97 4.71 -6.48 1.32
N SER A 98 4.08 -7.33 2.13
CA SER A 98 2.81 -7.98 1.73
C SER A 98 1.72 -6.92 1.54
N VAL A 99 1.09 -6.91 0.36
CA VAL A 99 -0.04 -6.02 0.06
C VAL A 99 -1.31 -6.87 -0.07
N GLY A 100 -2.35 -6.53 0.67
CA GLY A 100 -3.63 -7.26 0.65
C GLY A 100 -4.45 -7.01 -0.60
N ARG A 101 -4.71 -5.74 -0.90
CA ARG A 101 -5.42 -5.28 -2.11
C ARG A 101 -4.97 -3.87 -2.47
N VAL A 102 -5.26 -3.48 -3.70
CA VAL A 102 -5.06 -2.13 -4.21
C VAL A 102 -6.40 -1.50 -4.55
N ILE A 103 -6.65 -0.29 -4.09
CA ILE A 103 -7.72 0.59 -4.57
C ILE A 103 -7.07 1.64 -5.46
N ALA A 104 -7.56 1.85 -6.67
CA ALA A 104 -6.93 2.74 -7.63
C ALA A 104 -7.94 3.66 -8.31
N GLY A 105 -7.64 4.96 -8.43
CA GLY A 105 -8.41 5.87 -9.28
C GLY A 105 -8.30 5.50 -10.76
N GLU A 106 -7.12 5.05 -11.20
CA GLU A 106 -6.84 4.55 -12.56
C GLU A 106 -6.52 3.04 -12.56
N PRO A 107 -7.51 2.17 -12.30
CA PRO A 107 -7.25 0.76 -12.02
C PRO A 107 -6.65 0.00 -13.22
N ALA A 108 -6.91 0.42 -14.45
CA ALA A 108 -6.31 -0.21 -15.63
C ALA A 108 -4.80 0.04 -15.73
N ALA A 109 -4.36 1.28 -15.49
CA ALA A 109 -2.95 1.65 -15.53
C ALA A 109 -2.19 1.05 -14.33
N VAL A 110 -2.75 1.12 -13.12
CA VAL A 110 -2.14 0.55 -11.90
C VAL A 110 -1.96 -0.97 -12.00
N ARG A 111 -2.91 -1.70 -12.60
CA ARG A 111 -2.77 -3.17 -12.82
C ARG A 111 -1.52 -3.56 -13.60
N GLN A 112 -1.06 -2.71 -14.52
CA GLN A 112 0.14 -2.99 -15.31
C GLN A 112 1.42 -2.93 -14.46
N GLN A 113 1.36 -2.34 -13.27
CA GLN A 113 2.49 -2.12 -12.38
C GLN A 113 2.50 -3.05 -11.16
N VAL A 114 1.36 -3.65 -10.76
CA VAL A 114 1.25 -4.45 -9.50
C VAL A 114 1.10 -5.96 -9.68
N GLY A 115 1.25 -6.47 -10.91
CA GLY A 115 1.21 -7.90 -11.19
C GLY A 115 -0.15 -8.54 -10.84
N GLU A 116 -0.14 -9.61 -10.03
CA GLU A 116 -1.34 -10.37 -9.66
C GLU A 116 -2.12 -9.79 -8.48
N LEU A 117 -1.70 -8.65 -7.91
CA LEU A 117 -2.40 -8.05 -6.78
C LEU A 117 -3.85 -7.68 -7.14
N PRO A 118 -4.83 -7.93 -6.24
CA PRO A 118 -6.21 -7.55 -6.50
C PRO A 118 -6.35 -6.02 -6.61
N VAL A 119 -6.65 -5.50 -7.80
CA VAL A 119 -6.88 -4.06 -8.04
C VAL A 119 -8.36 -3.76 -8.25
N GLN A 120 -8.92 -2.96 -7.35
CA GLN A 120 -10.28 -2.46 -7.39
C GLN A 120 -10.29 -0.99 -7.83
N ALA A 121 -11.29 -0.61 -8.60
CA ALA A 121 -11.52 0.80 -8.89
C ALA A 121 -11.89 1.52 -7.58
N CYS A 122 -11.37 2.74 -7.39
CA CYS A 122 -11.93 3.65 -6.41
C CYS A 122 -13.41 3.82 -6.74
N LYS A 123 -14.27 3.65 -5.75
CA LYS A 123 -15.69 3.94 -5.86
C LYS A 123 -16.04 4.69 -4.59
N GLN A 124 -17.15 5.43 -4.64
CA GLN A 124 -17.73 5.96 -3.41
C GLN A 124 -18.03 4.78 -2.48
N ALA A 125 -17.27 4.70 -1.38
CA ALA A 125 -17.28 3.56 -0.49
C ALA A 125 -16.90 4.00 0.92
N GLU A 126 -17.58 3.41 1.90
CA GLU A 126 -17.21 3.49 3.31
C GLU A 126 -16.52 2.18 3.70
N GLU A 127 -15.36 2.28 4.34
CA GLU A 127 -14.63 1.16 4.90
C GLU A 127 -14.24 1.42 6.36
N ARG A 128 -13.89 0.35 7.08
CA ARG A 128 -13.42 0.43 8.47
C ARG A 128 -11.93 0.06 8.52
N LEU A 129 -11.18 0.81 9.33
CA LEU A 129 -9.79 0.50 9.68
C LEU A 129 -9.65 0.63 11.20
N GLY A 130 -9.69 -0.51 11.88
CA GLY A 130 -9.97 -0.57 13.31
C GLY A 130 -11.28 0.14 13.63
N GLY A 131 -11.22 1.11 14.53
CA GLY A 131 -12.32 2.04 14.84
C GLY A 131 -12.43 3.28 13.95
N LEU A 132 -11.61 3.44 12.91
CA LEU A 132 -11.74 4.55 11.95
C LEU A 132 -12.78 4.23 10.88
N VAL A 133 -13.47 5.27 10.42
CA VAL A 133 -14.26 5.26 9.19
C VAL A 133 -13.39 5.88 8.11
N LEU A 134 -13.24 5.18 6.98
CA LEU A 134 -12.60 5.68 5.78
C LEU A 134 -13.68 5.87 4.73
N GLU A 135 -13.78 7.07 4.17
CA GLU A 135 -14.69 7.37 3.08
C GLU A 135 -13.88 7.72 1.85
N PHE A 136 -14.07 6.93 0.78
CA PHE A 136 -13.47 7.19 -0.51
C PHE A 136 -14.47 7.96 -1.38
N TRP A 137 -13.97 8.94 -2.12
CA TRP A 137 -14.75 9.69 -3.09
C TRP A 137 -13.96 9.79 -4.40
N GLN A 138 -14.66 9.59 -5.51
CA GLN A 138 -14.15 9.84 -6.85
C GLN A 138 -15.18 10.69 -7.59
N GLY A 139 -14.69 11.73 -8.29
CA GLY A 139 -15.53 12.58 -9.12
C GLY A 139 -16.03 11.87 -10.38
N GLU A 140 -17.16 12.30 -10.93
CA GLU A 140 -17.66 11.77 -12.20
C GLU A 140 -16.70 12.12 -13.35
N GLY A 141 -16.35 11.11 -14.15
CA GLY A 141 -15.46 11.29 -15.31
C GLY A 141 -13.96 11.28 -14.99
N ALA A 142 -13.59 11.01 -13.73
CA ALA A 142 -12.22 10.65 -13.33
C ALA A 142 -11.91 9.17 -13.58
#